data_AF-A0A1Y2VTZ7-F1
#
_entry.id   AF-A0A1Y2VTZ7-F1
#
_cell.length_a   1.000
_cell.length_b   1.000
_cell.length_c   1.000
_cell.angle_alpha   90.00
_cell.angle_beta   90.00
_cell.angle_gamma   90.00
#
_symmetry.space_group_name_H-M   'P 1'
#
loop_
_entity.id
_entity.type
_entity.pdbx_description
1 polymer ?
#
loop_
_entity_poly.entity_id
_entity_poly.type
_entity_poly.pdbx_seq_one_letter_code
_entity_poly.pdbx_strand_id
1 'polypeptide(L)'
;MSESHNKSIADFELYRVTDLEKPIWFDIIKGCAELEAMANGADDWSHYKITTGLQAISKYSVSISTGAYFVGNINLSRESRPAPVMKHRDMMVDNFKAAGGDLATLRKIGIGFIINEPAFNCIARAFAARKEPFPDAKCTAINLVQYLFPCQISLINSVPGSTGWLELVTDNPFINGQQKMLREYASEFNGARIKSITAVANGKPDMIDINLLYLITHLTYSPPPSPNPTHNKRALDDTETDGGLPQKPDGYDLIKYPAWLSIKKKDQGV
;
A
#
# COMPACT_ATOMS: atom_id res chain seq x y z
N MET A 1 -0.97 3.26 22.56
CA MET A 1 -1.36 2.25 21.55
C MET A 1 -2.68 2.67 20.90
N SER A 2 -2.97 2.30 19.65
CA SER A 2 -4.26 2.66 19.03
C SER A 2 -5.43 1.88 19.65
N GLU A 3 -6.62 2.49 19.65
CA GLU A 3 -7.87 1.86 20.13
C GLU A 3 -8.28 0.59 19.37
N SER A 4 -7.70 0.35 18.19
CA SER A 4 -7.90 -0.85 17.35
C SER A 4 -6.85 -1.93 17.53
N HIS A 5 -5.81 -1.71 18.34
CA HIS A 5 -4.77 -2.73 18.55
C HIS A 5 -5.36 -3.98 19.22
N ASN A 6 -5.03 -5.17 18.68
CA ASN A 6 -5.57 -6.47 19.13
C ASN A 6 -7.11 -6.60 19.12
N LYS A 7 -7.81 -5.73 18.40
CA LYS A 7 -9.26 -5.84 18.21
C LYS A 7 -9.59 -6.48 16.87
N SER A 8 -10.73 -7.16 16.83
CA SER A 8 -11.24 -7.70 15.57
C SER A 8 -12.01 -6.63 14.80
N ILE A 9 -12.13 -6.82 13.48
CA ILE A 9 -13.00 -5.95 12.66
C ILE A 9 -14.45 -5.92 13.16
N ALA A 10 -14.91 -7.00 13.81
CA ALA A 10 -16.27 -7.10 14.35
C ALA A 10 -16.53 -6.09 15.47
N ASP A 11 -15.50 -5.71 16.24
CA ASP A 11 -15.58 -4.68 17.29
C ASP A 11 -15.85 -3.27 16.73
N PHE A 12 -15.81 -3.13 15.40
CA PHE A 12 -16.04 -1.90 14.64
C PHE A 12 -17.23 -2.01 13.69
N GLU A 13 -18.12 -2.98 13.92
CA GLU A 13 -19.31 -3.24 13.08
C GLU A 13 -18.96 -3.58 11.62
N LEU A 14 -17.78 -4.14 11.40
CA LEU A 14 -17.30 -4.56 10.10
C LEU A 14 -17.37 -6.08 9.96
N TYR A 15 -17.73 -6.52 8.76
CA TYR A 15 -17.92 -7.93 8.45
C TYR A 15 -16.99 -8.37 7.33
N ARG A 16 -16.35 -9.52 7.52
CA ARG A 16 -15.58 -10.20 6.49
C ARG A 16 -16.49 -11.15 5.74
N VAL A 17 -16.55 -11.00 4.43
CA VAL A 17 -17.33 -11.86 3.54
C VAL A 17 -16.38 -12.43 2.50
N THR A 18 -16.45 -13.75 2.25
CA THR A 18 -15.72 -14.38 1.15
C THR A 18 -16.14 -13.75 -0.16
N ASP A 19 -15.16 -13.30 -0.95
CA ASP A 19 -15.39 -12.80 -2.30
C ASP A 19 -15.12 -13.95 -3.27
N LEU A 20 -16.14 -14.43 -3.97
CA LEU A 20 -15.98 -15.51 -4.96
C LEU A 20 -15.41 -14.97 -6.28
N GLU A 21 -15.41 -13.65 -6.46
CA GLU A 21 -14.86 -13.01 -7.65
C GLU A 21 -13.35 -12.84 -7.48
N LYS A 22 -12.58 -13.43 -8.39
CA LYS A 22 -11.18 -13.10 -8.54
C LYS A 22 -11.07 -11.60 -8.79
N PRO A 23 -10.31 -10.85 -7.98
CA PRO A 23 -10.35 -9.42 -8.13
C PRO A 23 -9.63 -8.90 -9.36
N ILE A 24 -10.17 -7.85 -9.98
CA ILE A 24 -9.65 -7.25 -11.22
C ILE A 24 -8.17 -6.82 -11.14
N TRP A 25 -7.63 -6.51 -9.95
CA TRP A 25 -6.20 -6.23 -9.83
C TRP A 25 -5.33 -7.41 -10.20
N PHE A 26 -5.74 -8.67 -9.99
CA PHE A 26 -4.93 -9.81 -10.39
C PHE A 26 -4.71 -9.89 -11.89
N ASP A 27 -5.67 -9.43 -12.69
CA ASP A 27 -5.51 -9.41 -14.14
C ASP A 27 -4.76 -8.17 -14.63
N ILE A 28 -4.76 -7.07 -13.86
CA ILE A 28 -3.88 -5.90 -14.09
C ILE A 28 -2.44 -6.19 -13.65
N ILE A 29 -2.27 -7.07 -12.68
CA ILE A 29 -0.99 -7.58 -12.16
C ILE A 29 -0.28 -8.45 -13.20
N LYS A 30 -1.01 -9.14 -14.08
CA LYS A 30 -0.45 -9.88 -15.22
C LYS A 30 0.24 -8.89 -16.17
N GLY A 31 1.56 -8.90 -16.19
CA GLY A 31 2.43 -7.93 -16.86
C GLY A 31 3.56 -7.39 -15.97
N CYS A 32 3.49 -7.57 -14.65
CA CYS A 32 4.57 -7.20 -13.74
C CYS A 32 5.12 -8.46 -13.05
N ALA A 33 6.31 -8.91 -13.46
CA ALA A 33 6.93 -10.13 -12.95
C ALA A 33 7.01 -10.22 -11.41
N GLU A 34 7.12 -9.09 -10.70
CA GLU A 34 7.14 -9.06 -9.23
C GLU A 34 5.76 -9.31 -8.61
N LEU A 35 4.71 -8.74 -9.21
CA LEU A 35 3.31 -8.95 -8.82
C LEU A 35 2.82 -10.34 -9.28
N GLU A 36 3.31 -10.83 -10.42
CA GLU A 36 3.13 -12.20 -10.88
C GLU A 36 3.88 -13.19 -9.98
N ALA A 37 5.06 -12.86 -9.48
CA ALA A 37 5.76 -13.66 -8.48
C ALA A 37 5.09 -13.58 -7.09
N MET A 38 4.22 -12.60 -6.84
CA MET A 38 3.25 -12.69 -5.74
C MET A 38 2.10 -13.63 -6.09
N ALA A 39 1.58 -13.55 -7.33
CA ALA A 39 0.43 -14.33 -7.78
C ALA A 39 0.74 -15.76 -8.28
N ASN A 40 2.02 -16.15 -8.36
CA ASN A 40 2.45 -17.50 -8.73
C ASN A 40 1.96 -18.46 -7.66
N GLY A 41 1.02 -19.33 -8.04
CA GLY A 41 0.21 -20.09 -7.09
C GLY A 41 -1.25 -19.62 -6.99
N ALA A 42 -1.76 -18.82 -7.94
CA ALA A 42 -3.09 -18.20 -7.97
C ALA A 42 -4.28 -19.05 -7.46
N ASP A 43 -4.18 -20.38 -7.51
CA ASP A 43 -5.17 -21.32 -6.97
C ASP A 43 -5.23 -21.35 -5.42
N ASP A 44 -4.27 -20.75 -4.71
CA ASP A 44 -4.17 -20.75 -3.25
C ASP A 44 -4.63 -19.44 -2.59
N TRP A 45 -5.08 -18.47 -3.39
CA TRP A 45 -5.51 -17.17 -2.90
C TRP A 45 -6.96 -17.23 -2.42
N SER A 46 -7.15 -16.81 -1.17
CA SER A 46 -8.47 -16.54 -0.62
C SER A 46 -8.81 -15.06 -0.77
N HIS A 47 -9.98 -14.76 -1.30
CA HIS A 47 -10.43 -13.38 -1.55
C HIS A 47 -11.56 -13.00 -0.61
N TYR A 48 -11.56 -11.74 -0.15
CA TYR A 48 -12.51 -11.26 0.82
C TYR A 48 -12.89 -9.79 0.57
N LYS A 49 -14.12 -9.47 0.94
CA LYS A 49 -14.67 -8.12 1.08
C LYS A 49 -14.82 -7.80 2.57
N ILE A 50 -14.47 -6.58 2.97
CA ILE A 50 -14.87 -6.00 4.26
C ILE A 50 -16.07 -5.10 4.01
N THR A 51 -17.16 -5.34 4.74
CA THR A 51 -18.41 -4.61 4.59
C THR A 51 -18.85 -3.94 5.88
N THR A 52 -19.64 -2.87 5.74
CA THR A 52 -20.46 -2.25 6.79
C THR A 52 -21.89 -2.22 6.29
N GLY A 53 -22.79 -2.99 6.89
CA GLY A 53 -24.10 -3.28 6.30
C GLY A 53 -23.94 -3.85 4.87
N LEU A 54 -24.58 -3.20 3.90
CA LEU A 54 -24.52 -3.59 2.48
C LEU A 54 -23.34 -2.98 1.70
N GLN A 55 -22.56 -2.10 2.32
CA GLN A 55 -21.50 -1.36 1.64
C GLN A 55 -20.15 -2.06 1.80
N ALA A 56 -19.49 -2.40 0.69
CA ALA A 56 -18.09 -2.85 0.70
C ALA A 56 -17.15 -1.66 0.87
N ILE A 57 -16.30 -1.69 1.89
CA ILE A 57 -15.33 -0.61 2.19
C ILE A 57 -13.89 -0.99 1.84
N SER A 58 -13.59 -2.29 1.78
CA SER A 58 -12.30 -2.77 1.34
C SER A 58 -12.41 -4.15 0.70
N LYS A 59 -11.50 -4.45 -0.22
CA LYS A 59 -11.30 -5.79 -0.72
C LYS A 59 -9.84 -6.18 -0.57
N TYR A 60 -9.60 -7.41 -0.13
CA TYR A 60 -8.26 -7.92 0.05
C TYR A 60 -8.18 -9.40 -0.35
N SER A 61 -6.97 -9.89 -0.47
CA SER A 61 -6.67 -11.26 -0.81
C SER A 61 -5.49 -11.73 0.01
N VAL A 62 -5.49 -13.01 0.36
CA VAL A 62 -4.45 -13.63 1.20
C VAL A 62 -4.02 -14.92 0.54
N SER A 63 -2.71 -15.14 0.45
CA SER A 63 -2.12 -16.44 0.16
C SER A 63 -1.27 -16.84 1.36
N ILE A 64 -1.71 -17.90 2.05
CA ILE A 64 -1.02 -18.41 3.24
C ILE A 64 0.28 -19.12 2.85
N SER A 65 0.28 -19.85 1.72
CA SER A 65 1.46 -20.61 1.30
C SER A 65 2.64 -19.70 0.93
N THR A 66 2.36 -18.52 0.36
CA THR A 66 3.38 -17.53 0.00
C THR A 66 3.60 -16.46 1.08
N GLY A 67 2.80 -16.47 2.15
CA GLY A 67 2.82 -15.46 3.19
C GLY A 67 2.52 -14.06 2.63
N ALA A 68 1.52 -13.94 1.75
CA ALA A 68 1.19 -12.70 1.09
C ALA A 68 -0.18 -12.16 1.52
N TYR A 69 -0.24 -10.86 1.78
CA TYR A 69 -1.47 -10.10 1.99
C TYR A 69 -1.52 -8.99 0.94
N PHE A 70 -2.62 -8.88 0.21
CA PHE A 70 -2.80 -7.82 -0.78
C PHE A 70 -4.14 -7.12 -0.56
N VAL A 71 -4.14 -5.79 -0.45
CA VAL A 71 -5.37 -4.99 -0.43
C VAL A 71 -5.52 -4.22 -1.74
N GLY A 72 -6.66 -4.39 -2.40
CA GLY A 72 -6.92 -3.80 -3.71
C GLY A 72 -7.52 -2.42 -3.61
N ASN A 73 -8.64 -2.27 -2.90
CA ASN A 73 -9.30 -0.97 -2.73
C ASN A 73 -9.47 -0.71 -1.24
N ILE A 74 -9.14 0.51 -0.81
CA ILE A 74 -9.44 0.99 0.53
C ILE A 74 -10.29 2.24 0.36
N ASN A 75 -11.60 2.12 0.55
CA ASN A 75 -12.43 3.30 0.73
C ASN A 75 -12.12 3.88 2.13
N LEU A 76 -11.17 4.81 2.14
CA LEU A 76 -10.70 5.46 3.35
C LEU A 76 -11.59 6.63 3.80
N SER A 77 -12.68 6.95 3.09
CA SER A 77 -13.51 8.07 3.52
C SER A 77 -14.04 7.80 4.94
N ARG A 78 -13.92 8.81 5.81
CA ARG A 78 -14.48 8.75 7.17
C ARG A 78 -16.01 8.69 7.13
N GLU A 79 -16.59 9.24 6.06
CA GLU A 79 -18.03 9.32 5.84
C GLU A 79 -18.67 7.95 5.57
N SER A 80 -17.89 6.98 5.05
CA SER A 80 -18.39 5.63 4.74
C SER A 80 -18.13 4.60 5.85
N ARG A 81 -17.77 5.02 7.07
CA ARG A 81 -17.42 4.09 8.16
C ARG A 81 -18.06 4.48 9.49
N PRO A 82 -18.71 3.53 10.20
CA PRO A 82 -19.18 3.78 11.55
C PRO A 82 -17.99 4.14 12.46
N ALA A 83 -18.22 5.04 13.42
CA ALA A 83 -17.24 5.37 14.44
C ALA A 83 -17.39 4.39 15.62
N PRO A 84 -16.29 3.92 16.25
CA PRO A 84 -14.90 4.29 16.00
C PRO A 84 -14.34 3.71 14.68
N VAL A 85 -13.31 4.34 14.10
CA VAL A 85 -12.73 3.89 12.83
C VAL A 85 -11.50 3.03 13.08
N MET A 86 -11.55 1.75 12.70
CA MET A 86 -10.41 0.84 12.77
C MET A 86 -9.25 1.32 11.89
N LYS A 87 -8.02 1.26 12.41
CA LYS A 87 -6.83 1.57 11.61
C LYS A 87 -6.58 0.45 10.61
N HIS A 88 -6.28 0.81 9.36
CA HIS A 88 -6.05 -0.17 8.29
C HIS A 88 -4.96 -1.19 8.64
N ARG A 89 -3.87 -0.75 9.29
CA ARG A 89 -2.80 -1.67 9.70
C ARG A 89 -3.27 -2.75 10.69
N ASP A 90 -4.21 -2.43 11.58
CA ASP A 90 -4.75 -3.38 12.55
C ASP A 90 -5.76 -4.30 11.85
N MET A 91 -6.54 -3.76 10.91
CA MET A 91 -7.42 -4.55 10.04
C MET A 91 -6.64 -5.60 9.24
N MET A 92 -5.46 -5.26 8.72
CA MET A 92 -4.60 -6.22 8.03
C MET A 92 -4.17 -7.37 8.93
N VAL A 93 -3.81 -7.07 10.18
CA VAL A 93 -3.43 -8.08 11.18
C VAL A 93 -4.59 -9.03 11.45
N ASP A 94 -5.76 -8.49 11.77
CA ASP A 94 -6.96 -9.31 12.01
C ASP A 94 -7.34 -10.14 10.78
N ASN A 95 -7.30 -9.54 9.59
CA ASN A 95 -7.61 -10.23 8.34
C ASN A 95 -6.66 -11.39 8.03
N PHE A 96 -5.36 -11.19 8.19
CA PHE A 96 -4.38 -12.23 7.91
C PHE A 96 -4.53 -13.40 8.90
N LYS A 97 -4.71 -13.11 10.20
CA LYS A 97 -4.98 -14.12 11.23
C LYS A 97 -6.27 -14.89 10.96
N ALA A 98 -7.34 -14.19 10.61
CA ALA A 98 -8.63 -14.81 10.33
C ALA A 98 -8.64 -15.70 9.07
N ALA A 99 -7.72 -15.47 8.13
CA ALA A 99 -7.48 -16.35 7.00
C ALA A 99 -6.65 -17.60 7.37
N GLY A 100 -6.33 -17.79 8.65
CA GLY A 100 -5.48 -18.88 9.15
C GLY A 100 -3.98 -18.58 9.07
N GLY A 101 -3.60 -17.33 8.82
CA GLY A 101 -2.20 -16.92 8.70
C GLY A 101 -1.51 -16.67 10.03
N ASP A 102 -0.26 -17.09 10.12
CA ASP A 102 0.66 -16.72 11.20
C ASP A 102 1.44 -15.46 10.82
N LEU A 103 1.39 -14.40 11.62
CA LEU A 103 2.11 -13.15 11.32
C LEU A 103 3.63 -13.37 11.20
N ALA A 104 4.19 -14.39 11.85
CA ALA A 104 5.60 -14.76 11.70
C ALA A 104 5.93 -15.33 10.31
N THR A 105 4.91 -15.69 9.51
CA THR A 105 5.07 -16.19 8.13
C THR A 105 4.80 -15.12 7.07
N LEU A 106 4.24 -13.96 7.41
CA LEU A 106 3.91 -12.89 6.44
C LEU A 106 5.15 -12.29 5.76
N ARG A 107 5.38 -12.59 4.48
CA ARG A 107 6.52 -12.13 3.68
C ARG A 107 6.25 -10.89 2.85
N LYS A 108 5.01 -10.70 2.38
CA LYS A 108 4.69 -9.65 1.40
C LYS A 108 3.39 -8.94 1.75
N ILE A 109 3.42 -7.61 1.67
CA ILE A 109 2.25 -6.76 1.84
C ILE A 109 2.09 -5.92 0.57
N GLY A 110 1.05 -6.20 -0.19
CA GLY A 110 0.67 -5.45 -1.39
C GLY A 110 -0.47 -4.47 -1.13
N ILE A 111 -0.38 -3.30 -1.74
CA ILE A 111 -1.42 -2.27 -1.75
C ILE A 111 -1.58 -1.83 -3.20
N GLY A 112 -2.78 -2.03 -3.75
CA GLY A 112 -3.14 -1.60 -5.10
C GLY A 112 -4.04 -0.36 -5.10
N PHE A 113 -4.32 0.15 -6.31
CA PHE A 113 -5.21 1.27 -6.57
C PHE A 113 -5.01 2.45 -5.62
N ILE A 114 -3.75 2.84 -5.41
CA ILE A 114 -3.43 3.93 -4.50
C ILE A 114 -3.87 5.26 -5.13
N ILE A 115 -4.97 5.79 -4.63
CA ILE A 115 -5.51 7.13 -4.96
C ILE A 115 -5.21 8.17 -3.87
N ASN A 116 -4.52 7.76 -2.80
CA ASN A 116 -4.15 8.66 -1.72
C ASN A 116 -3.02 9.60 -2.18
N GLU A 117 -3.32 10.89 -2.27
CA GLU A 117 -2.40 11.93 -2.77
C GLU A 117 -1.05 11.96 -2.01
N PRO A 118 -0.99 11.92 -0.67
CA PRO A 118 0.29 11.81 0.04
C PRO A 118 1.14 10.61 -0.40
N ALA A 119 0.54 9.43 -0.51
CA ALA A 119 1.24 8.23 -0.97
C ALA A 119 1.68 8.34 -2.45
N PHE A 120 0.82 8.90 -3.31
CA PHE A 120 1.13 9.18 -4.72
C PHE A 120 2.38 10.07 -4.83
N ASN A 121 2.40 11.19 -4.11
CA ASN A 121 3.50 12.15 -4.14
C ASN A 121 4.82 11.53 -3.65
N CYS A 122 4.76 10.66 -2.64
CA CYS A 122 5.93 9.90 -2.19
C CYS A 122 6.47 8.98 -3.29
N ILE A 123 5.59 8.25 -3.98
CA ILE A 123 5.97 7.37 -5.09
C ILE A 123 6.58 8.20 -6.23
N ALA A 124 5.91 9.26 -6.68
CA ALA A 124 6.39 10.12 -7.76
C ALA A 124 7.79 10.71 -7.45
N ARG A 125 8.02 11.19 -6.22
CA ARG A 125 9.35 11.66 -5.78
C ARG A 125 10.41 10.55 -5.82
N ALA A 126 10.04 9.32 -5.45
CA ALA A 126 10.97 8.19 -5.47
C ALA A 126 11.40 7.82 -6.90
N PHE A 127 10.49 7.88 -7.87
CA PHE A 127 10.82 7.75 -9.30
C PHE A 127 11.72 8.89 -9.78
N ALA A 128 11.36 10.13 -9.44
CA ALA A 128 12.14 11.32 -9.81
C ALA A 128 13.57 11.29 -9.25
N ALA A 129 13.75 10.86 -7.99
CA ALA A 129 15.07 10.72 -7.35
C ALA A 129 15.98 9.74 -8.12
N ARG A 130 15.38 8.73 -8.77
CA ARG A 130 16.08 7.73 -9.58
C ARG A 130 16.21 8.13 -11.05
N LYS A 131 15.66 9.29 -11.45
CA LYS A 131 15.55 9.72 -12.86
C LYS A 131 14.80 8.70 -13.73
N GLU A 132 13.91 7.94 -13.12
CA GLU A 132 13.06 6.96 -13.80
C GLU A 132 11.79 7.64 -14.31
N PRO A 133 11.26 7.24 -15.48
CA PRO A 133 10.03 7.81 -16.00
C PRO A 133 8.88 7.45 -15.08
N PHE A 134 8.22 8.48 -14.55
CA PHE A 134 6.95 8.35 -13.88
C PHE A 134 5.84 8.65 -14.89
N PRO A 135 4.85 7.76 -15.08
CA PRO A 135 3.83 7.98 -16.10
C PRO A 135 3.06 9.29 -15.89
N ASP A 136 2.96 10.10 -16.94
CA ASP A 136 2.27 11.39 -16.90
C ASP A 136 0.79 11.23 -16.54
N ALA A 137 0.36 11.95 -15.50
CA ALA A 137 -1.00 11.92 -14.98
C ALA A 137 -1.94 12.85 -15.76
N LYS A 138 -2.19 12.64 -17.06
CA LYS A 138 -3.13 13.46 -17.85
C LYS A 138 -3.94 12.66 -18.87
N CYS A 139 -5.26 12.95 -18.97
CA CYS A 139 -6.33 12.45 -19.88
C CYS A 139 -7.57 11.80 -19.23
N THR A 140 -8.74 12.37 -19.51
CA THR A 140 -10.04 12.02 -18.93
C THR A 140 -10.93 11.35 -19.98
N ALA A 141 -11.55 10.19 -19.69
CA ALA A 141 -12.95 9.82 -20.00
C ALA A 141 -13.25 8.29 -20.03
N ILE A 142 -14.31 7.90 -19.31
CA ILE A 142 -14.84 6.55 -19.03
C ILE A 142 -15.45 5.85 -20.25
N ASN A 143 -15.11 4.55 -20.46
CA ASN A 143 -16.07 3.44 -20.68
C ASN A 143 -15.36 2.06 -20.63
N LEU A 144 -15.97 1.12 -19.91
CA LEU A 144 -15.30 0.01 -19.23
C LEU A 144 -15.35 -1.32 -20.03
N VAL A 145 -14.26 -2.12 -19.95
CA VAL A 145 -14.23 -3.60 -19.86
C VAL A 145 -13.67 -4.47 -21.00
N GLN A 146 -13.26 -3.99 -22.19
CA GLN A 146 -12.82 -4.95 -23.24
C GLN A 146 -11.47 -4.77 -23.94
N TYR A 147 -10.64 -3.79 -23.55
CA TYR A 147 -9.36 -3.56 -24.25
C TYR A 147 -8.18 -3.36 -23.29
N LEU A 148 -7.59 -4.48 -22.90
CA LEU A 148 -6.34 -4.64 -22.16
C LEU A 148 -5.15 -4.35 -23.11
N PHE A 149 -4.74 -3.09 -23.23
CA PHE A 149 -3.58 -2.68 -24.06
C PHE A 149 -2.26 -2.74 -23.27
N PRO A 150 -1.10 -2.87 -23.95
CA PRO A 150 0.22 -2.91 -23.31
C PRO A 150 0.52 -1.54 -22.68
N CYS A 151 0.20 -1.42 -21.40
CA CYS A 151 0.48 -0.21 -20.64
C CYS A 151 1.97 -0.19 -20.27
N GLN A 152 2.58 0.99 -20.30
CA GLN A 152 3.96 1.15 -19.85
C GLN A 152 4.01 0.98 -18.33
N ILE A 153 4.58 -0.14 -17.89
CA ILE A 153 4.82 -0.44 -16.48
C ILE A 153 6.21 0.09 -16.13
N SER A 154 6.25 1.11 -15.29
CA SER A 154 7.50 1.55 -14.64
C SER A 154 7.55 0.98 -13.23
N LEU A 155 8.68 0.41 -12.83
CA LEU A 155 8.88 -0.10 -11.48
C LEU A 155 10.19 0.39 -10.88
N ILE A 156 10.17 0.66 -9.59
CA ILE A 156 11.38 0.90 -8.80
C ILE A 156 11.38 -0.03 -7.60
N ASN A 157 12.53 -0.63 -7.31
CA ASN A 157 12.75 -1.40 -6.10
C ASN A 157 13.74 -0.65 -5.20
N SER A 158 13.30 -0.31 -4.00
CA SER A 158 14.06 0.44 -3.00
C SER A 158 14.37 -0.42 -1.79
N VAL A 159 15.65 -0.52 -1.45
CA VAL A 159 16.17 -1.11 -0.20
C VAL A 159 16.63 0.01 0.75
N PRO A 160 16.75 -0.26 2.06
CA PRO A 160 17.29 0.72 3.01
C PRO A 160 18.61 1.34 2.54
N GLY A 161 18.65 2.67 2.46
CA GLY A 161 19.82 3.44 2.03
C GLY A 161 19.98 3.64 0.52
N SER A 162 19.15 3.01 -0.31
CA SER A 162 19.16 3.25 -1.77
C SER A 162 18.46 4.56 -2.14
N THR A 163 18.80 5.13 -3.30
CA THR A 163 18.10 6.29 -3.88
C THR A 163 16.59 6.02 -3.97
N GLY A 164 15.74 6.99 -3.65
CA GLY A 164 14.28 6.78 -3.64
C GLY A 164 13.74 6.09 -2.38
N TRP A 165 14.60 5.61 -1.47
CA TRP A 165 14.15 4.99 -0.23
C TRP A 165 13.49 6.00 0.71
N LEU A 166 14.17 7.12 0.99
CA LEU A 166 13.67 8.14 1.93
C LEU A 166 12.34 8.73 1.46
N GLU A 167 12.20 8.94 0.16
CA GLU A 167 10.99 9.44 -0.49
C GLU A 167 9.80 8.49 -0.26
N LEU A 168 10.04 7.18 -0.26
CA LEU A 168 9.01 6.17 -0.01
C LEU A 168 8.67 5.99 1.47
N VAL A 169 9.63 6.15 2.39
CA VAL A 169 9.42 5.74 3.79
C VAL A 169 9.15 6.88 4.77
N THR A 170 9.37 8.14 4.38
CA THR A 170 9.25 9.27 5.32
C THR A 170 7.78 9.66 5.53
N ASP A 171 7.10 10.01 4.44
CA ASP A 171 5.73 10.57 4.51
C ASP A 171 4.65 9.66 3.95
N ASN A 172 5.01 8.47 3.46
CA ASN A 172 4.04 7.57 2.86
C ASN A 172 3.15 6.94 3.96
N PRO A 173 1.84 7.25 3.98
CA PRO A 173 0.97 6.85 5.08
C PRO A 173 0.82 5.32 5.19
N PHE A 174 0.94 4.60 4.07
CA PHE A 174 0.86 3.15 4.07
C PHE A 174 2.11 2.51 4.66
N ILE A 175 3.29 2.97 4.22
CA ILE A 175 4.57 2.46 4.75
C ILE A 175 4.72 2.82 6.22
N ASN A 176 4.36 4.05 6.62
CA ASN A 176 4.32 4.46 8.02
C ASN A 176 3.38 3.60 8.86
N GLY A 177 2.21 3.27 8.29
CA GLY A 177 1.27 2.32 8.89
C GLY A 177 1.89 0.94 9.11
N GLN A 178 2.57 0.39 8.11
CA GLN A 178 3.24 -0.91 8.19
C GLN A 178 4.44 -0.91 9.15
N GLN A 179 5.29 0.12 9.14
CA GLN A 179 6.37 0.25 10.11
C GLN A 179 5.85 0.30 11.56
N LYS A 180 4.75 1.04 11.77
CA LYS A 180 4.10 1.08 13.08
C LYS A 180 3.50 -0.26 13.47
N MET A 181 2.89 -0.98 12.52
CA MET A 181 2.39 -2.35 12.72
C MET A 181 3.51 -3.30 13.16
N LEU A 182 4.62 -3.33 12.42
CA LEU A 182 5.76 -4.21 12.73
C LEU A 182 6.36 -3.92 14.12
N ARG A 183 6.32 -2.66 14.58
CA ARG A 183 6.73 -2.30 15.94
C ARG A 183 5.71 -2.69 17.01
N GLU A 184 4.42 -2.40 16.79
CA GLU A 184 3.36 -2.66 17.76
C GLU A 184 3.09 -4.16 17.94
N TYR A 185 3.28 -4.96 16.88
CA TYR A 185 3.08 -6.41 16.87
C TYR A 185 4.41 -7.19 16.78
N ALA A 186 5.52 -6.60 17.26
CA ALA A 186 6.87 -7.14 17.04
C ALA A 186 7.07 -8.59 17.52
N SER A 187 6.42 -8.97 18.62
CA SER A 187 6.45 -10.34 19.15
C SER A 187 5.75 -11.34 18.23
N GLU A 188 4.66 -10.93 17.59
CA GLU A 188 3.89 -11.80 16.68
C GLU A 188 4.52 -11.87 15.28
N PHE A 189 5.16 -10.79 14.83
CA PHE A 189 5.90 -10.76 13.57
C PHE A 189 7.29 -11.39 13.66
N ASN A 190 7.69 -11.97 14.81
CA ASN A 190 9.01 -12.56 15.02
C ASN A 190 10.17 -11.62 14.58
N GLY A 191 10.08 -10.35 14.96
CA GLY A 191 11.09 -9.34 14.62
C GLY A 191 11.20 -8.99 13.13
N ALA A 192 10.15 -9.23 12.33
CA ALA A 192 10.15 -8.85 10.92
C ALA A 192 10.39 -7.35 10.71
N ARG A 193 11.10 -7.02 9.64
CA ARG A 193 11.36 -5.64 9.20
C ARG A 193 11.19 -5.51 7.69
N ILE A 194 11.02 -4.28 7.23
CA ILE A 194 10.98 -3.99 5.80
C ILE A 194 12.36 -4.24 5.19
N LYS A 195 12.43 -5.18 4.24
CA LYS A 195 13.61 -5.52 3.44
C LYS A 195 13.73 -4.58 2.24
N SER A 196 12.63 -4.41 1.53
CA SER A 196 12.54 -3.58 0.33
C SER A 196 11.09 -3.17 0.07
N ILE A 197 10.94 -2.13 -0.74
CA ILE A 197 9.66 -1.64 -1.22
C ILE A 197 9.74 -1.56 -2.73
N THR A 198 8.85 -2.27 -3.41
CA THR A 198 8.65 -2.15 -4.85
C THR A 198 7.47 -1.22 -5.09
N ALA A 199 7.72 -0.12 -5.79
CA ALA A 199 6.65 0.76 -6.28
C ALA A 199 6.46 0.50 -7.77
N VAL A 200 5.23 0.25 -8.18
CA VAL A 200 4.85 0.06 -9.57
C VAL A 200 3.91 1.19 -9.95
N ALA A 201 4.29 1.90 -11.00
CA ALA A 201 3.48 2.92 -11.64
C ALA A 201 3.09 2.40 -13.01
N ASN A 202 1.80 2.12 -13.19
CA ASN A 202 1.29 1.76 -14.48
C ASN A 202 0.73 3.01 -15.17
N GLY A 203 1.32 3.32 -16.32
CA GLY A 203 0.91 4.44 -17.15
C GLY A 203 -0.47 4.26 -17.74
N LYS A 204 -1.12 5.39 -17.95
CA LYS A 204 -2.49 5.51 -18.41
C LYS A 204 -2.79 4.71 -19.67
N PRO A 205 -3.94 4.03 -19.74
CA PRO A 205 -4.77 4.03 -20.94
C PRO A 205 -5.53 5.36 -21.02
N ASP A 206 -5.69 5.95 -22.20
CA ASP A 206 -6.35 7.26 -22.45
C ASP A 206 -7.75 7.43 -21.82
N MET A 207 -8.35 6.33 -21.35
CA MET A 207 -9.72 6.20 -20.89
C MET A 207 -9.91 6.18 -19.36
N ILE A 208 -8.84 6.14 -18.56
CA ILE A 208 -8.94 6.12 -17.08
C ILE A 208 -8.09 7.25 -16.51
N ASP A 209 -8.72 8.25 -15.89
CA ASP A 209 -8.04 9.42 -15.32
C ASP A 209 -7.31 9.15 -14.00
N ILE A 210 -6.71 7.96 -13.87
CA ILE A 210 -6.08 7.49 -12.63
C ILE A 210 -4.85 6.66 -13.01
N ASN A 211 -3.67 7.08 -12.54
CA ASN A 211 -2.49 6.23 -12.55
C ASN A 211 -2.73 5.04 -11.60
N LEU A 212 -2.56 3.81 -12.10
CA LEU A 212 -2.66 2.64 -11.24
C LEU A 212 -1.33 2.46 -10.53
N LEU A 213 -1.32 2.85 -9.26
CA LEU A 213 -0.16 2.74 -8.38
C LEU A 213 -0.29 1.53 -7.45
N TYR A 214 0.81 0.80 -7.35
CA TYR A 214 0.96 -0.33 -6.45
C TYR A 214 2.21 -0.16 -5.58
N LEU A 215 2.11 -0.61 -4.34
CA LEU A 215 3.23 -0.77 -3.42
C LEU A 215 3.28 -2.21 -2.94
N ILE A 216 4.45 -2.83 -3.03
CA ILE A 216 4.74 -4.13 -2.43
C ILE A 216 5.84 -3.92 -1.41
N THR A 217 5.53 -4.20 -0.15
CA THR A 217 6.50 -4.22 0.92
C THR A 217 6.95 -5.65 1.15
N HIS A 218 8.25 -5.88 1.02
CA HIS A 218 8.87 -7.17 1.29
C HIS A 218 9.41 -7.17 2.71
N LEU A 219 9.03 -8.19 3.48
CA LEU A 219 9.47 -8.39 4.85
C LEU A 219 10.64 -9.37 4.89
N THR A 220 11.59 -9.10 5.79
CA THR A 220 12.66 -10.03 6.14
C THR A 220 12.71 -10.23 7.63
N TYR A 221 13.19 -11.40 8.02
CA TYR A 221 13.33 -11.84 9.39
C TYR A 221 14.82 -11.87 9.66
N SER A 222 15.24 -11.22 10.74
CA SER A 222 16.61 -11.38 11.21
C SER A 222 16.59 -12.44 12.30
N PRO A 223 17.62 -13.31 12.39
CA PRO A 223 17.93 -13.83 13.71
C PRO A 223 18.22 -12.64 14.64
N PRO A 224 17.91 -12.72 15.94
CA PRO A 224 18.23 -11.64 16.88
C PRO A 224 19.72 -11.28 16.73
N PRO A 225 20.10 -9.99 16.86
CA PRO A 225 21.51 -9.63 16.83
C PRO A 225 22.24 -10.48 17.85
N SER A 226 23.29 -11.19 17.42
CA SER A 226 24.16 -11.90 18.36
C SER A 226 24.64 -10.87 19.40
N PRO A 227 24.61 -11.19 20.71
CA PRO A 227 25.12 -10.28 21.71
C PRO A 227 26.60 -10.06 21.43
N ASN A 228 26.95 -8.89 20.90
CA ASN A 228 28.35 -8.57 20.70
C ASN A 228 29.01 -8.45 22.07
N PRO A 229 30.14 -9.14 22.29
CA PRO A 229 30.91 -8.99 23.51
C PRO A 229 31.46 -7.56 23.57
N THR A 230 31.24 -6.94 24.72
CA THR A 230 31.86 -5.68 25.17
C THR A 230 33.29 -5.49 24.67
N HIS A 231 33.57 -4.33 24.06
CA HIS A 231 34.81 -3.62 24.33
C HIS A 231 34.65 -2.09 24.30
N ASN A 232 35.18 -1.51 25.36
CA ASN A 232 35.15 -0.10 25.77
C ASN A 232 36.01 0.83 24.91
N LYS A 233 35.49 2.07 24.77
CA LYS A 233 36.17 3.40 24.77
C LYS A 233 37.23 3.74 23.71
N ARG A 234 36.97 4.82 22.95
CA ARG A 234 37.48 6.18 23.26
C ARG A 234 36.84 7.27 22.38
N ALA A 235 36.87 8.48 22.92
CA ALA A 235 36.18 9.70 22.50
C ALA A 235 37.05 10.66 21.68
N LEU A 236 36.43 11.79 21.29
CA LEU A 236 36.92 13.03 20.65
C LEU A 236 37.00 12.96 19.10
N ASP A 237 36.53 13.91 18.30
CA ASP A 237 36.46 15.38 18.48
C ASP A 237 35.30 16.05 17.71
N ASP A 238 35.00 17.28 18.13
CA ASP A 238 34.03 18.24 17.59
C ASP A 238 34.35 18.76 16.18
N THR A 239 33.32 19.16 15.42
CA THR A 239 33.30 20.45 14.67
C THR A 239 31.92 20.73 14.10
N GLU A 240 31.39 21.89 14.46
CA GLU A 240 30.24 22.56 13.84
C GLU A 240 30.48 22.84 12.34
N THR A 241 29.42 22.80 11.54
CA THR A 241 29.22 23.81 10.50
C THR A 241 27.74 23.96 10.17
N ASP A 242 27.33 25.22 10.32
CA ASP A 242 26.10 25.85 9.91
C ASP A 242 25.89 25.79 8.38
N GLY A 243 24.64 25.75 7.92
CA GLY A 243 24.36 25.70 6.48
C GLY A 243 22.92 25.38 6.06
N GLY A 244 22.04 26.38 6.15
CA GLY A 244 21.04 26.69 5.11
C GLY A 244 19.79 25.79 4.99
N LEU A 245 18.66 26.30 5.50
CA LEU A 245 17.31 25.86 5.13
C LEU A 245 17.00 26.23 3.67
N PRO A 246 16.52 25.31 2.82
CA PRO A 246 15.92 25.69 1.54
C PRO A 246 14.48 26.17 1.74
N GLN A 247 14.17 27.28 1.07
CA GLN A 247 12.86 27.91 0.97
C GLN A 247 11.80 26.96 0.38
N LYS A 248 10.56 27.06 0.88
CA LYS A 248 9.36 26.45 0.29
C LYS A 248 9.07 27.09 -1.08
N PRO A 249 8.72 26.32 -2.13
CA PRO A 249 7.98 26.85 -3.25
C PRO A 249 6.50 27.00 -2.89
N ASP A 250 5.95 28.14 -3.27
CA ASP A 250 4.55 28.53 -3.11
C ASP A 250 3.57 27.67 -3.92
N GLY A 251 2.35 27.56 -3.37
CA GLY A 251 1.08 27.55 -4.10
C GLY A 251 0.79 26.42 -5.09
N TYR A 252 0.02 25.42 -4.64
CA TYR A 252 -0.92 24.71 -5.52
C TYR A 252 -2.33 24.84 -4.96
N ASP A 253 -3.24 25.35 -5.79
CA ASP A 253 -4.65 25.55 -5.47
C ASP A 253 -5.36 24.22 -5.19
N LEU A 254 -6.16 24.25 -4.12
CA LEU A 254 -7.00 23.14 -3.64
C LEU A 254 -8.07 22.77 -4.67
N ILE A 255 -7.87 21.67 -5.41
CA ILE A 255 -8.97 21.01 -6.11
C ILE A 255 -9.77 20.20 -5.07
N LYS A 256 -10.93 20.73 -4.68
CA LYS A 256 -11.90 20.03 -3.85
C LYS A 256 -12.58 18.91 -4.65
N TYR A 257 -12.51 17.68 -4.15
CA TYR A 257 -13.46 16.62 -4.54
C TYR A 257 -14.14 16.02 -3.32
N PRO A 258 -15.47 16.21 -3.21
CA PRO A 258 -16.37 15.19 -2.69
C PRO A 258 -17.62 15.09 -3.62
N ALA A 259 -18.46 14.07 -3.62
CA ALA A 259 -18.59 12.85 -2.85
C ALA A 259 -19.06 11.76 -3.84
N TRP A 260 -18.52 10.55 -3.75
CA TRP A 260 -18.92 9.32 -4.48
C TRP A 260 -19.17 9.48 -6.01
N LEU A 261 -18.23 8.96 -6.83
CA LEU A 261 -18.33 8.76 -8.29
C LEU A 261 -19.79 8.65 -8.81
N SER A 262 -20.38 9.78 -9.18
CA SER A 262 -21.76 9.85 -9.68
C SER A 262 -21.74 9.76 -11.19
N ILE A 263 -21.90 8.55 -11.72
CA ILE A 263 -22.28 8.35 -13.12
C ILE A 263 -23.78 8.66 -13.21
N LYS A 264 -24.12 9.87 -13.67
CA LYS A 264 -25.45 10.10 -14.24
C LYS A 264 -25.40 9.80 -15.74
N LYS A 265 -26.18 8.81 -16.16
CA LYS A 265 -26.51 8.61 -17.58
C LYS A 265 -27.06 9.93 -18.12
N LYS A 266 -26.47 10.43 -19.20
CA LYS A 266 -27.11 11.44 -20.05
C LYS A 266 -28.03 10.65 -20.98
N ASP A 267 -29.33 10.77 -20.76
CA ASP A 267 -30.32 10.34 -21.74
C ASP A 267 -29.99 11.06 -23.06
N GLN A 268 -29.70 10.28 -24.10
CA GLN A 268 -29.71 10.78 -25.46
C GLN A 268 -31.17 10.96 -25.85
N GLY A 269 -31.57 12.20 -26.09
CA GLY A 269 -32.93 12.59 -26.35
C GLY A 269 -33.46 12.11 -27.71
N VAL A 270 -34.77 12.22 -27.84
CA VAL A 270 -35.46 12.61 -29.07
C VAL A 270 -36.19 13.91 -28.77
#